data_AF-A0A523SPU0-F1
#
_entry.id   AF-A0A523SPU0-F1
#
_cell.length_a   1.000
_cell.length_b   1.000
_cell.length_c   1.000
_cell.angle_alpha   90.00
_cell.angle_beta   90.00
_cell.angle_gamma   90.00
#
_symmetry.space_group_name_H-M   'P 1'
#
loop_
_entity.id
_entity.type
_entity.pdbx_description
1 polymer ?
#
loop_
_entity_poly.entity_id
_entity_poly.type
_entity_poly.pdbx_seq_one_letter_code
_entity_poly.pdbx_strand_id
1 'polypeptide(L)' 'MRCARAQISLKEYKDRHVVGTPAQCVEKIRELVDLGITYVVVIFPDMKDLQVLRLFSDKVIGCFA' A
#
# COMPACT_ATOMS: atom_id res chain seq x y z
N MET A 1 -8.88 17.61 4.29
CA MET A 1 -7.46 17.79 3.94
C MET A 1 -7.34 17.72 2.43
N ARG A 2 -6.85 18.77 1.76
CA ARG A 2 -6.49 18.68 0.33
C ARG A 2 -5.03 18.25 0.27
N CYS A 3 -4.76 17.01 -0.15
CA CYS A 3 -3.40 16.63 -0.50
C CYS A 3 -2.92 17.56 -1.61
N ALA A 4 -1.82 18.27 -1.38
CA ALA A 4 -1.16 19.05 -2.42
C ALA A 4 -0.86 18.14 -3.61
N ARG A 5 -1.07 18.60 -4.85
CA ARG A 5 -0.64 17.85 -6.03
C ARG A 5 0.86 17.66 -5.93
N ALA A 6 1.29 16.43 -5.64
CA ALA A 6 2.70 16.11 -5.60
C ALA A 6 3.26 16.22 -7.03
N GLN A 7 4.18 17.16 -7.25
CA GLN A 7 4.99 17.22 -8.48
C GLN A 7 6.09 16.16 -8.37
N ILE A 8 5.72 14.87 -8.42
CA ILE A 8 6.66 13.76 -8.41
C ILE A 8 6.47 12.90 -9.65
N SER A 9 7.56 12.30 -10.12
CA SER A 9 7.50 11.41 -11.29
C SER A 9 6.74 10.11 -10.95
N LEU A 10 6.14 9.47 -11.96
CA LEU A 10 5.49 8.16 -11.76
C LEU A 10 6.45 7.11 -11.18
N LYS A 11 7.72 7.15 -11.61
CA LYS A 11 8.76 6.26 -11.11
C LYS A 11 8.99 6.49 -9.62
N GLU A 12 9.27 7.73 -9.23
CA GLU A 12 9.47 8.09 -7.82
C GLU A 12 8.25 7.74 -6.96
N TYR A 13 7.03 7.96 -7.48
CA TYR A 13 5.81 7.58 -6.79
C TYR A 13 5.76 6.08 -6.49
N LYS A 14 6.09 5.24 -7.48
CA LYS A 14 6.10 3.78 -7.34
C LYS A 14 7.22 3.26 -6.44
N ASP A 15 8.36 3.94 -6.40
CA ASP A 15 9.50 3.55 -5.58
C ASP A 15 9.24 3.86 -4.09
N ARG A 16 8.47 4.91 -3.80
CA ARG A 16 8.19 5.37 -2.42
C ARG A 16 6.92 4.81 -1.81
N HIS A 17 6.09 4.13 -2.58
CA HIS A 17 4.77 3.66 -2.15
C HIS A 17 4.49 2.22 -2.55
N VAL A 18 3.63 1.55 -1.78
CA VAL A 18 3.01 0.28 -2.15
C VAL A 18 1.81 0.59 -3.04
N VAL A 19 1.94 0.32 -4.35
CA VAL A 19 0.96 0.70 -5.37
C VAL A 19 0.93 -0.37 -6.44
N GLY A 20 -0.27 -0.82 -6.82
CA GLY A 20 -0.48 -1.84 -7.85
C GLY A 20 -1.74 -2.64 -7.62
N THR A 21 -1.80 -3.83 -8.23
CA THR A 21 -2.81 -4.84 -7.93
C THR A 21 -2.59 -5.44 -6.53
N PRO A 22 -3.58 -6.11 -5.92
CA PRO A 22 -3.39 -6.77 -4.64
C PRO A 22 -2.18 -7.70 -4.60
N ALA A 23 -1.96 -8.49 -5.65
CA ALA A 23 -0.79 -9.38 -5.75
C ALA A 23 0.54 -8.60 -5.73
N GLN A 24 0.62 -7.48 -6.46
CA GLN A 24 1.82 -6.63 -6.44
C GLN A 24 2.06 -5.99 -5.07
N CYS A 25 0.98 -5.62 -4.36
CA CYS A 25 1.07 -5.10 -3.00
C CYS A 25 1.58 -6.16 -2.02
N VAL A 26 1.16 -7.42 -2.16
CA VAL A 26 1.65 -8.54 -1.36
C VAL A 26 3.16 -8.71 -1.57
N GLU A 27 3.65 -8.79 -2.80
CA GLU A 27 5.10 -8.96 -3.03
C GLU A 27 5.92 -7.84 -2.39
N LYS A 28 5.50 -6.57 -2.55
CA LYS A 28 6.18 -5.43 -1.91
C LYS A 28 6.17 -5.49 -0.38
N ILE A 29 5.06 -5.92 0.23
CA ILE A 29 5.00 -6.03 1.69
C ILE A 29 5.84 -7.22 2.17
N ARG A 30 5.91 -8.31 1.39
CA ARG A 30 6.75 -9.47 1.70
C ARG A 30 8.23 -9.08 1.78
N GLU A 31 8.71 -8.24 0.86
CA GLU A 31 10.08 -7.69 0.92
C GLU A 31 10.35 -6.97 2.26
N LEU A 32 9.37 -6.23 2.79
CA LEU A 32 9.49 -5.57 4.10
C LEU A 32 9.50 -6.58 5.26
N VAL A 33 8.64 -7.59 5.19
CA VAL A 33 8.55 -8.66 6.20
C VAL A 33 9.84 -9.49 6.23
N ASP A 34 10.41 -9.82 5.07
CA ASP A 34 11.66 -10.57 4.93
C ASP A 34 12.85 -9.80 5.51
N LEU A 35 12.77 -8.47 5.57
CA LEU A 35 13.74 -7.61 6.26
C LEU A 35 13.51 -7.53 7.78
N GLY A 36 12.50 -8.23 8.30
CA GLY A 36 12.16 -8.27 9.73
C GLY A 36 11.23 -7.16 10.20
N ILE A 37 10.57 -6.42 9.31
CA ILE A 37 9.59 -5.41 9.68
C ILE A 37 8.30 -6.10 10.15
N THR A 38 7.86 -5.78 11.37
CA THR A 38 6.72 -6.43 12.02
C THR A 38 5.47 -5.56 12.09
N TYR A 39 5.59 -4.25 11.83
CA TYR A 39 4.48 -3.31 11.89
C TYR A 39 4.56 -2.31 10.74
N VAL A 40 3.44 -2.09 10.07
CA VAL A 40 3.29 -1.09 9.01
C VAL A 40 2.07 -0.21 9.27
N VAL A 41 2.23 1.09 9.05
CA VAL A 41 1.11 2.05 9.05
C VAL A 41 0.82 2.43 7.61
N VAL A 42 -0.39 2.10 7.14
CA VAL A 42 -0.79 2.31 5.74
C VAL A 42 -1.69 3.54 5.66
N ILE A 43 -1.35 4.45 4.74
CA ILE A 43 -2.16 5.63 4.44
C ILE A 43 -2.77 5.42 3.04
N PHE A 44 -4.09 5.57 2.94
CA PHE A 44 -4.83 5.55 1.68
C PHE A 44 -5.25 6.98 1.32
N PRO A 45 -4.51 7.71 0.46
CA PRO A 45 -4.68 9.15 0.29
C PRO A 45 -6.01 9.56 -0.36
N ASP A 46 -6.61 8.68 -1.17
CA ASP A 46 -7.87 8.91 -1.89
C ASP A 46 -8.91 7.83 -1.54
N MET A 47 -9.05 7.50 -0.27
CA MET A 47 -10.07 6.56 0.19
C MET A 47 -11.45 7.21 0.08
N LYS A 48 -12.28 6.72 -0.85
CA LYS A 48 -13.64 7.22 -1.07
C LYS A 48 -14.70 6.42 -0.31
N ASP A 49 -14.41 5.15 -0.04
CA ASP A 49 -15.30 4.25 0.68
C ASP A 49 -14.50 3.16 1.42
N LEU A 50 -15.22 2.39 2.25
CA LEU A 50 -14.65 1.31 3.05
C LEU A 50 -14.34 0.03 2.26
N GLN A 51 -14.78 -0.09 1.00
CA GLN A 51 -14.46 -1.27 0.18
C GLN A 51 -12.96 -1.35 -0.09
N VAL A 52 -12.27 -0.21 -0.17
CA VAL A 52 -10.80 -0.15 -0.29
C VAL A 52 -10.14 -0.88 0.89
N LEU A 53 -10.62 -0.62 2.11
CA LEU A 53 -10.10 -1.28 3.32
C LEU A 53 -10.45 -2.77 3.35
N ARG A 54 -11.66 -3.15 2.94
CA ARG A 54 -12.06 -4.57 2.85
C ARG A 54 -11.19 -5.33 1.84
N LEU A 55 -11.00 -4.76 0.65
CA LEU A 55 -10.15 -5.34 -0.38
C LEU A 55 -8.72 -5.52 0.12
N PHE A 56 -8.15 -4.49 0.75
CA PHE A 56 -6.79 -4.56 1.29
C PHE A 56 -6.67 -5.60 2.42
N SER A 57 -7.64 -5.63 3.34
CA SER A 57 -7.70 -6.63 4.41
C SER A 57 -7.74 -8.05 3.84
N ASP A 58 -8.68 -8.32 2.93
CA ASP A 58 -8.97 -9.67 2.45
C ASP A 58 -7.91 -10.19 1.48
N LYS A 59 -7.35 -9.32 0.63
CA LYS A 59 -6.47 -9.73 -0.48
C LYS A 59 -5.00 -9.46 -0.25
N VAL A 60 -4.66 -8.68 0.78
CA VAL A 60 -3.27 -8.33 1.07
C VAL A 60 -2.90 -8.76 2.49
N ILE A 61 -3.58 -8.24 3.51
CA ILE A 61 -3.27 -8.58 4.91
C ILE A 61 -3.52 -10.07 5.20
N GLY A 62 -4.58 -10.65 4.62
CA GLY A 62 -4.87 -12.08 4.72
C GLY A 62 -3.77 -13.03 4.20
N CYS A 63 -2.72 -12.51 3.55
CA CYS A 63 -1.55 -13.30 3.14
C CYS A 63 -0.41 -13.34 4.17
N PHE A 64 -0.50 -12.53 5.24
CA PHE A 64 0.55 -12.37 6.26
C PHE A 64 0.06 -12.69 7.68
N ALA A 65 -1.22 -13.04 7.83
CA ALA A 65 -1.86 -13.40 9.09
C ALA A 65 -1.79 -14.90 9.36
#